data_AF-A0A7L1GRY0-F1
#
_entry.id   AF-A0A7L1GRY0-F1
#
_cell.length_a   1.000
_cell.length_b   1.000
_cell.length_c   1.000
_cell.angle_alpha   90.00
_cell.angle_beta   90.00
_cell.angle_gamma   90.00
#
_symmetry.space_group_name_H-M   'P 1'
#
loop_
_entity.id
_entity.type
_entity.pdbx_description
1 polymer ?
#
loop_
_entity_poly.entity_id
_entity_poly.type
_entity_poly.pdbx_seq_one_letter_code
_entity_poly.pdbx_strand_id
1 'polypeptide(L)'
;DLDVARRELEEFIPRARTMSEHSIRSMAGRDLARFKEFKKQGVAVKFGRFSQKENSQLQKNIEEFLSLTGIDSAEKLLFSYRYPEDRETIQRLKAEYQFCEKLSEGIPRPWRLIYYRARKIFDPNNYKGKYSNEEKEMLKRYQAMYGNDWKKISVMMSRSNISIARKYSEIKSDINHGAWSEEETQKLINAVEEVIKKRIEKEEATFLSSSEDSSRDLSIEREKLYQNLPWAEIETQVGTRYWKQCKQKWLTVLRTRMNKGKRLYRGKEGLQAKINLIKRLYELKVEDANDVNWAEVCNAVGDVPSSYVQAKFYKLKVSCVPFWQKKTFS
;
A
#
# COMPACT_ATOMS: atom_id res chain seq x y z
N ASP A 1 -4.30 27.74 -12.19
CA ASP A 1 -5.46 26.95 -12.60
C ASP A 1 -5.32 25.53 -12.06
N LEU A 2 -6.30 25.06 -11.26
CA LEU A 2 -6.27 23.75 -10.62
C LEU A 2 -6.58 22.61 -11.59
N ASP A 3 -7.38 22.87 -12.63
CA ASP A 3 -7.74 21.86 -13.63
C ASP A 3 -6.57 21.58 -14.58
N VAL A 4 -5.80 22.62 -14.92
CA VAL A 4 -4.51 22.45 -15.59
C VAL A 4 -3.58 21.60 -14.74
N ALA A 5 -3.40 21.93 -13.46
CA ALA A 5 -2.53 21.15 -12.57
C ALA A 5 -3.00 19.69 -12.43
N ARG A 6 -4.32 19.43 -12.43
CA ARG A 6 -4.90 18.09 -12.41
C ARG A 6 -4.54 17.31 -13.67
N ARG A 7 -4.70 17.92 -14.86
CA ARG A 7 -4.33 17.31 -16.14
C ARG A 7 -2.83 17.01 -16.22
N GLU A 8 -1.99 17.93 -15.78
CA GLU A 8 -0.53 17.72 -15.79
C GLU A 8 -0.11 16.62 -14.79
N LEU A 9 -0.72 16.56 -13.62
CA LEU A 9 -0.43 15.50 -12.63
C LEU A 9 -0.91 14.13 -13.08
N GLU A 10 -1.97 14.07 -13.89
CA GLU A 10 -2.51 12.82 -14.40
C GLU A 10 -1.49 12.04 -15.25
N GLU A 11 -0.66 12.76 -16.00
CA GLU A 11 0.41 12.15 -16.80
C GLU A 11 1.35 11.28 -15.94
N PHE A 12 1.55 11.66 -14.68
CA PHE A 12 2.41 10.94 -13.73
C PHE A 12 1.64 10.02 -12.79
N ILE A 13 0.39 10.38 -12.48
CA ILE A 13 -0.44 9.71 -11.48
C ILE A 13 -1.83 9.52 -12.08
N PRO A 14 -2.13 8.34 -12.66
CA PRO A 14 -3.41 8.11 -13.36
C PRO A 14 -4.65 8.36 -12.48
N ARG A 15 -4.54 8.21 -11.16
CA ARG A 15 -5.64 8.45 -10.22
C ARG A 15 -5.87 9.94 -9.89
N ALA A 16 -5.04 10.86 -10.39
CA ALA A 16 -5.15 12.29 -10.12
C ALA A 16 -6.54 12.87 -10.47
N ARG A 17 -7.20 12.37 -11.52
CA ARG A 17 -8.58 12.77 -11.87
C ARG A 17 -9.55 12.67 -10.70
N THR A 18 -9.46 11.58 -9.93
CA THR A 18 -10.36 11.26 -8.82
C THR A 18 -9.93 11.83 -7.47
N MET A 19 -8.80 12.53 -7.40
CA MET A 19 -8.26 13.07 -6.15
C MET A 19 -8.98 14.36 -5.73
N SER A 20 -9.08 14.58 -4.42
CA SER A 20 -9.62 15.83 -3.87
C SER A 20 -8.78 17.04 -4.28
N GLU A 21 -9.43 18.20 -4.42
CA GLU A 21 -8.77 19.46 -4.78
C GLU A 21 -7.59 19.80 -3.87
N HIS A 22 -7.76 19.59 -2.56
CA HIS A 22 -6.69 19.80 -1.58
C HIS A 22 -5.46 18.94 -1.89
N SER A 23 -5.66 17.67 -2.30
CA SER A 23 -4.58 16.77 -2.63
C SER A 23 -3.87 17.18 -3.91
N ILE A 24 -4.64 17.59 -4.93
CA ILE A 24 -4.09 18.12 -6.19
C ILE A 24 -3.28 19.38 -5.94
N ARG A 25 -3.82 20.35 -5.21
CA ARG A 25 -3.11 21.60 -4.86
C ARG A 25 -1.80 21.31 -4.12
N SER A 26 -1.84 20.39 -3.16
CA SER A 26 -0.66 20.00 -2.37
C SER A 26 0.41 19.28 -3.19
N MET A 27 0.03 18.47 -4.18
CA MET A 27 0.98 17.80 -5.07
C MET A 27 1.50 18.75 -6.15
N ALA A 28 0.64 19.57 -6.73
CA ALA A 28 1.00 20.55 -7.75
C ALA A 28 2.10 21.50 -7.23
N GLY A 29 1.95 21.98 -6.00
CA GLY A 29 2.93 22.90 -5.40
C GLY A 29 4.28 22.29 -5.01
N ARG A 30 4.42 20.97 -4.89
CA ARG A 30 5.63 20.34 -4.31
C ARG A 30 6.25 19.23 -5.17
N ASP A 31 5.45 18.56 -5.98
CA ASP A 31 5.86 17.39 -6.76
C ASP A 31 5.90 17.67 -8.26
N LEU A 32 5.02 18.52 -8.79
CA LEU A 32 4.83 18.65 -10.24
C LEU A 32 6.09 19.10 -10.98
N ALA A 33 6.80 20.10 -10.47
CA ALA A 33 8.06 20.55 -11.06
C ALA A 33 9.12 19.45 -11.05
N ARG A 34 9.26 18.73 -9.91
CA ARG A 34 10.17 17.58 -9.77
C ARG A 34 9.82 16.45 -10.73
N PHE A 35 8.53 16.15 -10.93
CA PHE A 35 8.07 15.11 -11.85
C PHE A 35 8.36 15.46 -13.31
N LYS A 36 8.14 16.71 -13.71
CA LYS A 36 8.53 17.20 -15.04
C LYS A 36 10.04 17.06 -15.26
N GLU A 37 10.84 17.34 -14.24
CA GLU A 37 12.29 17.19 -14.31
C GLU A 37 12.73 15.72 -14.43
N PHE A 38 12.16 14.83 -13.62
CA PHE A 38 12.40 13.39 -13.75
C PHE A 38 12.04 12.87 -15.13
N LYS A 39 10.92 13.32 -15.71
CA LYS A 39 10.50 12.97 -17.07
C LYS A 39 11.55 13.36 -18.11
N LYS A 40 12.10 14.58 -18.02
CA LYS A 40 13.18 15.04 -18.92
C LYS A 40 14.42 14.17 -18.82
N GLN A 41 14.72 13.67 -17.62
CA GLN A 41 15.82 12.76 -17.34
C GLN A 41 15.51 11.28 -17.68
N GLY A 42 14.32 11.00 -18.23
CA GLY A 42 13.88 9.63 -18.53
C GLY A 42 13.52 8.79 -17.30
N VAL A 43 13.32 9.42 -16.13
CA VAL A 43 12.98 8.75 -14.87
C VAL A 43 11.46 8.82 -14.64
N ALA A 44 10.83 7.66 -14.53
CA ALA A 44 9.41 7.57 -14.21
C ALA A 44 9.14 7.77 -12.71
N VAL A 45 7.98 8.36 -12.38
CA VAL A 45 7.50 8.49 -10.99
C VAL A 45 7.10 7.10 -10.47
N LYS A 46 7.65 6.73 -9.30
CA LYS A 46 7.51 5.38 -8.73
C LYS A 46 6.52 5.32 -7.56
N PHE A 47 5.85 4.17 -7.43
CA PHE A 47 4.94 3.84 -6.33
C PHE A 47 5.33 2.51 -5.67
N GLY A 48 4.70 2.13 -4.56
CA GLY A 48 5.01 0.86 -3.88
C GLY A 48 6.19 0.93 -2.90
N ARG A 49 7.02 -0.14 -2.84
CA ARG A 49 8.12 -0.22 -1.87
C ARG A 49 9.29 0.66 -2.31
N PHE A 50 9.95 1.25 -1.32
CA PHE A 50 11.16 2.05 -1.52
C PHE A 50 12.37 1.13 -1.68
N SER A 51 13.15 1.37 -2.73
CA SER A 51 14.44 0.74 -2.97
C SER A 51 15.48 1.17 -1.92
N GLN A 52 16.61 0.46 -1.87
CA GLN A 52 17.70 0.82 -0.98
C GLN A 52 18.30 2.18 -1.34
N LYS A 53 18.48 2.46 -2.64
CA LYS A 53 18.97 3.75 -3.15
C LYS A 53 18.07 4.91 -2.69
N GLU A 54 16.75 4.75 -2.78
CA GLU A 54 15.80 5.77 -2.31
C GLU A 54 15.85 5.96 -0.80
N ASN A 55 16.05 4.88 -0.02
CA ASN A 55 16.18 4.98 1.43
C ASN A 55 17.48 5.69 1.83
N SER A 56 18.59 5.41 1.14
CA SER A 56 19.87 6.09 1.38
C SER A 56 19.80 7.57 1.01
N GLN A 57 19.18 7.91 -0.13
CA GLN A 57 18.96 9.32 -0.50
C GLN A 57 18.08 10.03 0.53
N LEU A 58 17.02 9.38 1.01
CA LEU A 58 16.15 9.93 2.05
C LEU A 58 16.88 10.18 3.37
N GLN A 59 17.79 9.28 3.77
CA GLN A 59 18.62 9.48 4.96
C GLN A 59 19.53 10.69 4.79
N LYS A 60 20.23 10.78 3.65
CA LYS A 60 21.06 11.92 3.29
C LYS A 60 20.28 13.26 3.35
N ASN A 61 19.09 13.31 2.74
CA ASN A 61 18.26 14.52 2.74
C ASN A 61 17.86 14.96 4.16
N ILE A 62 17.64 14.01 5.08
CA ILE A 62 17.36 14.31 6.49
C ILE A 62 18.61 14.85 7.18
N GLU A 63 19.76 14.20 7.01
CA GLU A 63 21.03 14.60 7.61
C GLU A 63 21.46 16.01 7.17
N GLU A 64 21.31 16.33 5.89
CA GLU A 64 21.58 17.67 5.35
C GLU A 64 20.63 18.71 5.94
N PHE A 65 19.34 18.39 6.08
CA PHE A 65 18.36 19.31 6.68
C PHE A 65 18.65 19.56 8.17
N LEU A 66 19.03 18.52 8.92
CA LEU A 66 19.43 18.67 10.33
C LEU A 66 20.68 19.55 10.44
N SER A 67 21.68 19.33 9.59
CA SER A 67 22.91 20.12 9.55
C SER A 67 22.65 21.59 9.22
N LEU A 68 21.72 21.86 8.30
CA LEU A 68 21.34 23.21 7.90
C LEU A 68 20.57 23.97 9.00
N THR A 69 19.73 23.27 9.76
CA THR A 69 18.80 23.90 10.70
C THR A 69 19.24 23.83 12.16
N GLY A 70 20.23 23.00 12.48
CA GLY A 70 20.69 22.76 13.84
C GLY A 70 19.71 21.98 14.71
N ILE A 71 18.67 21.35 14.13
CA ILE A 71 17.72 20.53 14.89
C ILE A 71 18.43 19.26 15.39
N ASP A 72 18.33 18.97 16.69
CA ASP A 72 19.11 17.93 17.36
C ASP A 72 18.98 16.52 16.75
N SER A 73 17.78 16.16 16.26
CA SER A 73 17.53 14.79 15.79
C SER A 73 16.42 14.69 14.75
N ALA A 74 16.52 13.64 13.92
CA ALA A 74 15.48 13.26 12.98
C ALA A 74 14.14 12.95 13.68
N GLU A 75 14.19 12.45 14.93
CA GLU A 75 12.98 12.22 15.72
C GLU A 75 12.27 13.53 16.05
N LYS A 76 12.98 14.53 16.60
CA LYS A 76 12.39 15.86 16.88
C LYS A 76 11.83 16.48 15.60
N LEU A 77 12.61 16.43 14.52
CA LEU A 77 12.20 16.92 13.21
C LEU A 77 10.91 16.26 12.72
N LEU A 78 10.76 14.93 12.79
CA LEU A 78 9.63 14.21 12.21
C LEU A 78 8.45 14.05 13.19
N PHE A 79 8.69 14.07 14.49
CA PHE A 79 7.73 13.80 15.56
C PHE A 79 7.63 14.96 16.54
N SER A 80 7.66 16.21 16.06
CA SER A 80 7.60 17.42 16.88
C SER A 80 6.44 17.50 17.88
N TYR A 81 5.36 16.73 17.71
CA TYR A 81 4.30 16.63 18.71
C TYR A 81 4.74 15.94 20.02
N ARG A 82 5.86 15.21 20.02
CA ARG A 82 6.48 14.61 21.21
C ARG A 82 7.35 15.60 21.99
N TYR A 83 7.63 16.77 21.41
CA TYR A 83 8.49 17.82 21.96
C TYR A 83 7.75 19.17 21.86
N PRO A 84 6.73 19.40 22.72
CA PRO A 84 5.91 20.61 22.67
C PRO A 84 6.73 21.91 22.71
N GLU A 85 7.83 21.91 23.45
CA GLU A 85 8.72 23.05 23.68
C GLU A 85 9.43 23.48 22.38
N ASP A 86 9.86 22.50 21.57
CA ASP A 86 10.58 22.74 20.32
C ASP A 86 9.65 22.85 19.10
N ARG A 87 8.36 22.55 19.28
CA ARG A 87 7.42 22.33 18.16
C ARG A 87 7.28 23.53 17.25
N GLU A 88 7.12 24.72 17.81
CA GLU A 88 6.93 25.96 17.06
C GLU A 88 8.19 26.33 16.28
N THR A 89 9.36 26.27 16.93
CA THR A 89 10.67 26.50 16.32
C THR A 89 10.90 25.54 15.15
N ILE A 90 10.68 24.24 15.35
CA ILE A 90 10.82 23.24 14.27
C ILE A 90 9.84 23.53 13.13
N GLN A 91 8.62 23.96 13.41
CA GLN A 91 7.64 24.24 12.36
C GLN A 91 8.00 25.49 11.54
N ARG A 92 8.55 26.53 12.20
CA ARG A 92 9.12 27.71 11.52
C ARG A 92 10.28 27.33 10.62
N LEU A 93 11.26 26.58 11.13
CA LEU A 93 12.42 26.12 10.35
C LEU A 93 12.01 25.27 9.14
N LYS A 94 11.00 24.40 9.30
CA LYS A 94 10.46 23.62 8.17
C LYS A 94 9.86 24.49 7.07
N ALA A 95 9.23 25.60 7.44
CA ALA A 95 8.64 26.52 6.47
C ALA A 95 9.73 27.35 5.78
N GLU A 96 10.66 27.92 6.56
CA GLU A 96 11.78 28.74 6.10
C GLU A 96 12.68 27.99 5.10
N TYR A 97 13.08 26.75 5.44
CA TYR A 97 13.99 25.95 4.61
C TYR A 97 13.27 24.95 3.70
N GLN A 98 11.96 25.16 3.44
CA GLN A 98 11.16 24.35 2.53
C GLN A 98 11.34 22.83 2.74
N PHE A 99 11.20 22.36 3.98
CA PHE A 99 11.52 20.98 4.38
C PHE A 99 10.96 19.89 3.46
N CYS A 100 9.73 20.06 2.97
CA CYS A 100 9.10 19.07 2.10
C CYS A 100 9.84 18.90 0.77
N GLU A 101 10.38 19.98 0.21
CA GLU A 101 11.15 19.98 -1.03
C GLU A 101 12.51 19.32 -0.81
N LYS A 102 13.25 19.78 0.21
CA LYS A 102 14.54 19.22 0.62
C LYS A 102 14.47 17.72 0.94
N LEU A 103 13.45 17.30 1.68
CA LEU A 103 13.22 15.89 1.99
C LEU A 103 13.04 15.03 0.73
N SER A 104 12.44 15.60 -0.31
CA SER A 104 12.00 14.90 -1.52
C SER A 104 13.00 14.96 -2.69
N GLU A 105 14.09 15.69 -2.51
CA GLU A 105 15.14 15.90 -3.50
C GLU A 105 15.75 14.57 -3.96
N GLY A 106 15.91 14.40 -5.28
CA GLY A 106 16.49 13.20 -5.88
C GLY A 106 15.66 11.91 -5.78
N ILE A 107 14.45 11.95 -5.21
CA ILE A 107 13.58 10.77 -5.06
C ILE A 107 12.37 10.89 -5.98
N PRO A 108 12.17 9.98 -6.96
CA PRO A 108 11.11 10.06 -7.95
C PRO A 108 9.75 9.57 -7.40
N ARG A 109 9.30 10.16 -6.29
CA ARG A 109 8.04 9.83 -5.63
C ARG A 109 7.31 11.08 -5.11
N PRO A 110 5.99 11.01 -4.92
CA PRO A 110 5.24 12.06 -4.23
C PRO A 110 5.80 12.33 -2.83
N TRP A 111 5.98 13.61 -2.48
CA TRP A 111 6.62 14.03 -1.23
C TRP A 111 5.91 13.45 0.00
N ARG A 112 4.59 13.28 -0.04
CA ARG A 112 3.83 12.66 1.07
C ARG A 112 4.26 11.22 1.33
N LEU A 113 4.50 10.43 0.28
CA LEU A 113 4.97 9.05 0.43
C LEU A 113 6.39 9.02 1.01
N ILE A 114 7.24 9.95 0.58
CA ILE A 114 8.60 10.13 1.10
C ILE A 114 8.55 10.52 2.58
N TYR A 115 7.71 11.47 2.96
CA TYR A 115 7.50 11.87 4.34
C TYR A 115 6.99 10.73 5.22
N TYR A 116 6.02 9.93 4.75
CA TYR A 116 5.59 8.73 5.48
C TYR A 116 6.69 7.68 5.60
N ARG A 117 7.54 7.53 4.58
CA ARG A 117 8.70 6.64 4.64
C ARG A 117 9.73 7.13 5.65
N ALA A 118 10.03 8.42 5.66
CA ALA A 118 10.94 9.07 6.60
C ALA A 118 10.50 8.79 8.05
N ARG A 119 9.23 9.06 8.34
CA ARG A 119 8.64 8.74 9.65
C ARG A 119 8.83 7.27 10.02
N LYS A 120 8.66 6.32 9.11
CA LYS A 120 8.85 4.89 9.44
C LYS A 120 10.31 4.52 9.73
N ILE A 121 11.26 5.13 9.04
CA ILE A 121 12.70 4.86 9.20
C ILE A 121 13.18 5.43 10.54
N PHE A 122 12.76 6.64 10.87
CA PHE A 122 13.25 7.42 12.02
C PHE A 122 12.31 7.41 13.24
N ASP A 123 11.30 6.53 13.29
CA ASP A 123 10.47 6.35 14.50
C ASP A 123 11.13 5.32 15.43
N PRO A 124 11.70 5.72 16.58
CA PRO A 124 12.28 4.77 17.54
C PRO A 124 11.24 3.84 18.16
N ASN A 125 9.96 4.18 18.06
CA ASN A 125 8.83 3.36 18.51
C ASN A 125 8.37 2.35 17.46
N ASN A 126 9.02 2.30 16.29
CA ASN A 126 8.79 1.27 15.30
C ASN A 126 9.57 -0.02 15.65
N TYR A 127 9.25 -1.12 14.98
CA TYR A 127 9.97 -2.41 15.12
C TYR A 127 9.97 -3.06 16.52
N LYS A 128 9.06 -2.69 17.43
CA LYS A 128 8.89 -3.28 18.78
C LYS A 128 8.34 -4.72 18.81
N GLY A 129 8.38 -5.45 17.70
CA GLY A 129 7.92 -6.84 17.63
C GLY A 129 6.42 -7.07 17.84
N LYS A 130 6.05 -8.29 18.24
CA LYS A 130 4.66 -8.71 18.47
C LYS A 130 4.08 -8.00 19.69
N TYR A 131 2.76 -7.84 19.70
CA TYR A 131 2.04 -7.35 20.89
C TYR A 131 1.83 -8.50 21.87
N SER A 132 2.23 -8.30 23.12
CA SER A 132 1.88 -9.19 24.23
C SER A 132 0.37 -9.11 24.52
N ASN A 133 -0.14 -9.99 25.37
CA ASN A 133 -1.56 -9.94 25.76
C ASN A 133 -1.83 -8.72 26.66
N GLU A 134 -0.89 -8.38 27.52
CA GLU A 134 -0.93 -7.20 28.40
C GLU A 134 -0.98 -5.92 27.56
N GLU A 135 -0.16 -5.82 26.50
CA GLU A 135 -0.18 -4.67 25.60
C GLU A 135 -1.49 -4.55 24.82
N LYS A 136 -2.14 -5.68 24.47
CA LYS A 136 -3.46 -5.65 23.82
C LYS A 136 -4.54 -5.13 24.77
N GLU A 137 -4.51 -5.57 26.03
CA GLU A 137 -5.46 -5.11 27.03
C GLU A 137 -5.22 -3.65 27.41
N MET A 138 -3.96 -3.22 27.54
CA MET A 138 -3.62 -1.79 27.69
C MET A 138 -4.11 -0.96 26.51
N LEU A 139 -3.94 -1.45 25.28
CA LEU A 139 -4.42 -0.77 24.08
C LEU A 139 -5.95 -0.58 24.10
N LYS A 140 -6.70 -1.61 24.46
CA LYS A 140 -8.17 -1.51 24.61
C LYS A 140 -8.54 -0.47 25.67
N ARG A 141 -7.87 -0.48 26.84
CA ARG A 141 -8.11 0.51 27.91
C ARG A 141 -7.80 1.94 27.47
N TYR A 142 -6.65 2.18 26.85
CA TYR A 142 -6.27 3.52 26.39
C TYR A 142 -7.18 4.03 25.28
N GLN A 143 -7.64 3.15 24.39
CA GLN A 143 -8.62 3.52 23.37
C GLN A 143 -9.97 3.85 24.00
N ALA A 144 -10.42 3.14 25.03
CA ALA A 144 -11.64 3.47 25.75
C ALA A 144 -11.57 4.84 26.44
N MET A 145 -10.39 5.23 26.95
CA MET A 145 -10.20 6.51 27.65
C MET A 145 -9.97 7.71 26.72
N TYR A 146 -9.24 7.53 25.61
CA TYR A 146 -8.80 8.64 24.75
C TYR A 146 -9.35 8.57 23.32
N GLY A 147 -10.20 7.59 23.03
CA GLY A 147 -10.70 7.32 21.70
C GLY A 147 -9.56 6.97 20.73
N ASN A 148 -9.72 7.40 19.48
CA ASN A 148 -8.78 7.10 18.39
C ASN A 148 -7.59 8.08 18.33
N ASP A 149 -7.20 8.70 19.45
CA ASP A 149 -5.99 9.52 19.52
C ASP A 149 -4.72 8.64 19.57
N TRP A 150 -4.41 8.04 18.42
CA TRP A 150 -3.27 7.15 18.28
C TRP A 150 -1.93 7.82 18.55
N LYS A 151 -1.83 9.16 18.46
CA LYS A 151 -0.59 9.88 18.79
C LYS A 151 -0.38 9.89 20.29
N LYS A 152 -1.42 10.18 21.07
CA LYS A 152 -1.37 10.11 22.54
C LYS A 152 -1.11 8.70 23.03
N ILE A 153 -1.87 7.72 22.51
CA ILE A 153 -1.69 6.30 22.87
C ILE A 153 -0.29 5.80 22.47
N SER A 154 0.28 6.30 21.37
CA SER A 154 1.65 5.98 20.93
C SER A 154 2.72 6.39 21.91
N VAL A 155 2.58 7.55 22.55
CA VAL A 155 3.51 8.00 23.59
C VAL A 155 3.38 7.09 24.82
N MET A 156 2.15 6.77 25.25
CA MET A 156 1.90 5.92 26.42
C MET A 156 2.37 4.48 26.25
N MET A 157 2.21 3.90 25.05
CA MET A 157 2.58 2.52 24.76
C MET A 157 4.01 2.36 24.24
N SER A 158 4.76 3.45 24.03
CA SER A 158 6.09 3.44 23.41
C SER A 158 6.15 2.64 22.09
N ARG A 159 5.05 2.70 21.32
CA ARG A 159 4.87 2.00 20.03
C ARG A 159 4.37 2.95 18.97
N SER A 160 4.75 2.74 17.73
CA SER A 160 4.36 3.59 16.61
C SER A 160 2.83 3.73 16.51
N ASN A 161 2.34 4.96 16.34
CA ASN A 161 0.90 5.25 16.23
C ASN A 161 0.21 4.45 15.11
N ILE A 162 0.91 4.21 14.00
CA ILE A 162 0.42 3.39 12.88
C ILE A 162 0.27 1.92 13.31
N SER A 163 1.22 1.40 14.10
CA SER A 163 1.18 0.04 14.62
C SER A 163 0.00 -0.14 15.56
N ILE A 164 -0.21 0.83 16.44
CA ILE A 164 -1.29 0.86 17.44
C ILE A 164 -2.66 0.91 16.74
N ALA A 165 -2.89 1.87 15.85
CA ALA A 165 -4.16 1.99 15.12
C ALA A 165 -4.49 0.68 14.35
N ARG A 166 -3.48 0.09 13.71
CA ARG A 166 -3.63 -1.18 13.00
C ARG A 166 -3.94 -2.34 13.93
N LYS A 167 -3.23 -2.43 15.07
CA LYS A 167 -3.44 -3.50 16.04
C LYS A 167 -4.82 -3.38 16.67
N TYR A 168 -5.24 -2.19 17.06
CA TYR A 168 -6.59 -1.97 17.59
C TYR A 168 -7.65 -2.37 16.57
N SER A 169 -7.50 -1.96 15.31
CA SER A 169 -8.41 -2.38 14.23
C SER A 169 -8.53 -3.90 14.08
N GLU A 170 -7.51 -4.67 14.45
CA GLU A 170 -7.49 -6.14 14.43
C GLU A 170 -8.14 -6.77 15.68
N ILE A 171 -8.08 -6.10 16.84
CA ILE A 171 -8.53 -6.65 18.14
C ILE A 171 -9.76 -5.95 18.73
N LYS A 172 -10.35 -5.00 17.99
CA LYS A 172 -11.50 -4.19 18.44
C LYS A 172 -12.77 -5.00 18.69
N SER A 173 -12.83 -6.22 18.17
CA SER A 173 -13.99 -7.11 18.26
C SER A 173 -13.51 -8.53 18.50
N ASP A 174 -14.32 -9.34 19.16
CA ASP A 174 -14.06 -10.76 19.32
C ASP A 174 -14.30 -11.46 17.97
N ILE A 175 -13.21 -11.91 17.36
CA ILE A 175 -13.21 -12.51 16.02
C ILE A 175 -12.74 -13.96 16.08
N ASN A 176 -13.21 -14.75 15.13
CA ASN A 176 -12.78 -16.12 14.97
C ASN A 176 -11.37 -16.19 14.39
N HIS A 177 -10.47 -16.94 15.04
CA HIS A 177 -9.11 -17.20 14.55
C HIS A 177 -8.93 -18.60 13.94
N GLY A 178 -9.88 -19.51 14.15
CA GLY A 178 -9.84 -20.90 13.68
C GLY A 178 -10.17 -21.07 12.20
N ALA A 179 -10.38 -22.33 11.78
CA ALA A 179 -10.81 -22.68 10.43
C ALA A 179 -12.12 -21.96 10.04
N TRP A 180 -12.29 -21.65 8.76
CA TRP A 180 -13.52 -21.04 8.24
C TRP A 180 -14.61 -22.10 8.13
N SER A 181 -15.77 -21.86 8.75
CA SER A 181 -16.95 -22.71 8.50
C SER A 181 -17.51 -22.48 7.09
N GLU A 182 -18.41 -23.35 6.66
CA GLU A 182 -19.09 -23.21 5.37
C GLU A 182 -20.00 -21.98 5.39
N GLU A 183 -20.70 -21.74 6.49
CA GLU A 183 -21.57 -20.58 6.71
C GLU A 183 -20.77 -19.27 6.68
N GLU A 184 -19.62 -19.22 7.37
CA GLU A 184 -18.74 -18.05 7.31
C GLU A 184 -18.23 -17.80 5.89
N THR A 185 -17.90 -18.87 5.16
CA THR A 185 -17.41 -18.77 3.78
C THR A 185 -18.52 -18.26 2.86
N GLN A 186 -19.76 -18.72 3.02
CA GLN A 186 -20.90 -18.27 2.23
C GLN A 186 -21.26 -16.81 2.54
N LYS A 187 -21.22 -16.40 3.81
CA LYS A 187 -21.40 -14.98 4.20
C LYS A 187 -20.37 -14.08 3.54
N LEU A 188 -19.11 -14.49 3.51
CA LEU A 188 -18.06 -13.74 2.81
C LEU A 188 -18.33 -13.63 1.31
N ILE A 189 -18.74 -14.72 0.67
CA ILE A 189 -19.07 -14.74 -0.76
C ILE A 189 -20.20 -13.75 -1.04
N ASN A 190 -21.32 -13.85 -0.31
CA ASN A 190 -22.47 -12.98 -0.49
C ASN A 190 -22.08 -11.50 -0.27
N ALA A 191 -21.34 -11.20 0.79
CA ALA A 191 -20.90 -9.83 1.08
C ALA A 191 -20.03 -9.23 -0.04
N VAL A 192 -19.13 -10.03 -0.63
CA VAL A 192 -18.31 -9.57 -1.76
C VAL A 192 -19.12 -9.42 -3.04
N GLU A 193 -20.03 -10.35 -3.32
CA GLU A 193 -20.91 -10.30 -4.49
C GLU A 193 -21.81 -9.06 -4.46
N GLU A 194 -22.40 -8.72 -3.32
CA GLU A 194 -23.21 -7.51 -3.15
C GLU A 194 -22.39 -6.22 -3.35
N VAL A 195 -21.17 -6.16 -2.83
CA VAL A 195 -20.27 -5.01 -3.05
C VAL A 195 -19.89 -4.86 -4.52
N ILE A 196 -19.67 -5.97 -5.24
CA ILE A 196 -19.36 -5.96 -6.66
C ILE A 196 -20.57 -5.49 -7.48
N LYS A 197 -21.78 -6.00 -7.19
CA LYS A 197 -23.02 -5.59 -7.86
C LYS A 197 -23.26 -4.09 -7.72
N LYS A 198 -23.24 -3.56 -6.49
CA LYS A 198 -23.39 -2.12 -6.22
C LYS A 198 -22.38 -1.26 -6.98
N ARG A 199 -21.15 -1.77 -7.15
CA ARG A 199 -20.11 -1.06 -7.89
C ARG A 199 -20.39 -1.05 -9.39
N ILE A 200 -20.86 -2.16 -9.96
CA ILE A 200 -21.25 -2.26 -11.36
C ILE A 200 -22.43 -1.33 -11.63
N GLU A 201 -23.49 -1.40 -10.82
CA GLU A 201 -24.67 -0.52 -10.94
C GLU A 201 -24.29 0.97 -10.91
N LYS A 202 -23.36 1.35 -10.04
CA LYS A 202 -22.86 2.73 -9.96
C LYS A 202 -22.04 3.12 -11.19
N GLU A 203 -21.20 2.22 -11.70
CA GLU A 203 -20.42 2.45 -12.93
C GLU A 203 -21.36 2.60 -14.14
N GLU A 204 -22.39 1.76 -14.25
CA GLU A 204 -23.44 1.83 -15.28
C GLU A 204 -24.25 3.12 -15.20
N ALA A 205 -24.71 3.51 -14.01
CA ALA A 205 -25.42 4.77 -13.80
C ALA A 205 -24.57 6.01 -14.15
N THR A 206 -23.24 5.90 -13.99
CA THR A 206 -22.32 6.98 -14.36
C THR A 206 -22.13 7.03 -15.89
N PHE A 207 -22.10 5.88 -16.57
CA PHE A 207 -21.94 5.78 -18.03
C PHE A 207 -23.21 6.15 -18.81
N LEU A 208 -24.40 5.80 -18.30
CA LEU A 208 -25.69 6.16 -18.91
C LEU A 208 -25.95 7.67 -18.96
N SER A 209 -25.15 8.49 -18.27
CA SER A 209 -25.15 9.95 -18.43
C SER A 209 -24.23 10.47 -19.54
N SER A 210 -23.54 9.61 -20.30
CA SER A 210 -22.48 10.03 -21.24
C SER A 210 -22.41 9.35 -22.63
N SER A 211 -23.30 8.43 -23.03
CA SER A 211 -23.70 8.17 -24.44
C SER A 211 -24.66 6.99 -24.55
N GLU A 212 -25.64 7.10 -25.46
CA GLU A 212 -26.46 6.00 -25.96
C GLU A 212 -25.67 5.14 -26.96
N ASP A 213 -25.92 3.83 -26.93
CA ASP A 213 -25.52 2.81 -27.90
C ASP A 213 -24.21 2.03 -27.66
N SER A 214 -24.34 0.86 -27.03
CA SER A 214 -24.15 -0.43 -27.71
C SER A 214 -24.31 -1.58 -26.71
N SER A 215 -25.13 -2.55 -27.09
CA SER A 215 -25.19 -3.88 -26.48
C SER A 215 -23.78 -4.42 -26.25
N ARG A 216 -23.36 -4.58 -24.99
CA ARG A 216 -22.11 -5.24 -24.62
C ARG A 216 -22.30 -6.18 -23.45
N ASP A 217 -21.99 -7.44 -23.73
CA ASP A 217 -21.84 -8.54 -22.80
C ASP A 217 -20.97 -8.10 -21.60
N LEU A 218 -21.54 -8.16 -20.38
CA LEU A 218 -20.92 -7.70 -19.13
C LEU A 218 -19.83 -8.69 -18.68
N SER A 219 -18.74 -8.77 -19.45
CA SER A 219 -17.52 -9.41 -18.99
C SER A 219 -16.93 -8.55 -17.87
N ILE A 220 -17.20 -8.93 -16.62
CA ILE A 220 -16.59 -8.29 -15.45
C ILE A 220 -15.08 -8.41 -15.61
N GLU A 221 -14.41 -7.29 -15.89
CA GLU A 221 -12.94 -7.23 -15.90
C GLU A 221 -12.42 -7.87 -14.62
N ARG A 222 -11.58 -8.89 -14.79
CA ARG A 222 -11.14 -9.81 -13.75
C ARG A 222 -10.53 -9.08 -12.55
N GLU A 223 -9.85 -7.98 -12.82
CA GLU A 223 -9.26 -7.04 -11.87
C GLU A 223 -10.29 -6.51 -10.88
N LYS A 224 -11.54 -6.27 -11.32
CA LYS A 224 -12.62 -5.76 -10.47
C LYS A 224 -12.99 -6.73 -9.33
N LEU A 225 -12.75 -8.03 -9.50
CA LEU A 225 -13.04 -9.06 -8.49
C LEU A 225 -12.12 -9.02 -7.28
N TYR A 226 -10.96 -8.34 -7.35
CA TYR A 226 -10.00 -8.32 -6.25
C TYR A 226 -9.35 -6.95 -5.99
N GLN A 227 -9.44 -6.00 -6.92
CA GLN A 227 -8.87 -4.67 -6.77
C GLN A 227 -9.85 -3.67 -6.14
N ASN A 228 -9.36 -2.93 -5.14
CA ASN A 228 -10.04 -1.82 -4.46
C ASN A 228 -11.37 -2.21 -3.78
N LEU A 229 -11.55 -3.47 -3.35
CA LEU A 229 -12.71 -3.85 -2.55
C LEU A 229 -12.71 -3.19 -1.16
N PRO A 230 -13.85 -2.63 -0.67
CA PRO A 230 -14.01 -2.03 0.65
C PRO A 230 -14.03 -3.11 1.75
N TRP A 231 -12.86 -3.67 2.07
CA TRP A 231 -12.76 -4.79 3.02
C TRP A 231 -13.28 -4.48 4.44
N ALA A 232 -13.32 -3.21 4.85
CA ALA A 232 -13.91 -2.80 6.12
C ALA A 232 -15.43 -2.97 6.13
N GLU A 233 -16.11 -2.67 5.02
CA GLU A 233 -17.56 -2.91 4.86
C GLU A 233 -17.85 -4.41 4.83
N ILE A 234 -17.02 -5.17 4.09
CA ILE A 234 -17.13 -6.63 4.00
C ILE A 234 -16.91 -7.28 5.37
N GLU A 235 -15.95 -6.79 6.16
CA GLU A 235 -15.76 -7.21 7.57
C GLU A 235 -17.03 -7.01 8.38
N THR A 236 -17.67 -5.85 8.29
CA THR A 236 -18.92 -5.56 9.02
C THR A 236 -20.05 -6.50 8.60
N GLN A 237 -20.19 -6.81 7.32
CA GLN A 237 -21.22 -7.74 6.83
C GLN A 237 -20.94 -9.19 7.24
N VAL A 238 -19.69 -9.63 7.27
CA VAL A 238 -19.30 -10.98 7.70
C VAL A 238 -19.47 -11.14 9.22
N GLY A 239 -19.13 -10.11 9.99
CA GLY A 239 -19.34 -10.03 11.44
C GLY A 239 -18.40 -10.87 12.30
N THR A 240 -17.90 -12.01 11.80
CA THR A 240 -17.11 -12.97 12.60
C THR A 240 -15.60 -12.91 12.36
N ARG A 241 -15.13 -12.13 11.39
CA ARG A 241 -13.74 -12.14 10.90
C ARG A 241 -13.24 -10.74 10.60
N TYR A 242 -11.97 -10.49 10.87
CA TYR A 242 -11.27 -9.25 10.52
C TYR A 242 -11.07 -9.11 9.01
N TRP A 243 -11.09 -7.88 8.48
CA TRP A 243 -11.01 -7.61 7.04
C TRP A 243 -9.83 -8.28 6.34
N LYS A 244 -8.67 -8.44 7.01
CA LYS A 244 -7.53 -9.17 6.41
C LYS A 244 -7.81 -10.65 6.24
N GLN A 245 -8.50 -11.27 7.20
CA GLN A 245 -8.91 -12.66 7.10
C GLN A 245 -9.91 -12.81 5.95
N CYS A 246 -10.90 -11.91 5.85
CA CYS A 246 -11.86 -11.86 4.74
C CYS A 246 -11.13 -11.75 3.39
N LYS A 247 -10.18 -10.81 3.26
CA LYS A 247 -9.37 -10.64 2.05
C LYS A 247 -8.57 -11.88 1.68
N GLN A 248 -7.89 -12.49 2.65
CA GLN A 248 -7.10 -13.70 2.42
C GLN A 248 -7.96 -14.90 2.00
N LYS A 249 -9.11 -15.07 2.66
CA LYS A 249 -10.07 -16.13 2.32
C LYS A 249 -10.68 -15.90 0.94
N TRP A 250 -11.06 -14.66 0.61
CA TRP A 250 -11.61 -14.32 -0.71
C TRP A 250 -10.61 -14.62 -1.84
N LEU A 251 -9.33 -14.24 -1.68
CA LEU A 251 -8.31 -14.59 -2.68
C LEU A 251 -8.15 -16.12 -2.86
N THR A 252 -8.42 -16.90 -1.82
CA THR A 252 -8.42 -18.36 -1.88
C THR A 252 -9.65 -18.88 -2.64
N VAL A 253 -10.84 -18.36 -2.33
CA VAL A 253 -12.10 -18.68 -3.03
C VAL A 253 -11.99 -18.33 -4.51
N LEU A 254 -11.56 -17.11 -4.81
CA LEU A 254 -11.39 -16.58 -6.16
C LEU A 254 -10.41 -17.45 -6.96
N ARG A 255 -9.27 -17.83 -6.39
CA ARG A 255 -8.33 -18.76 -7.03
C ARG A 255 -8.97 -20.10 -7.37
N THR A 256 -9.75 -20.68 -6.45
CA THR A 256 -10.44 -21.96 -6.69
C THR A 256 -11.45 -21.83 -7.84
N ARG A 257 -12.23 -20.74 -7.87
CA ARG A 257 -13.19 -20.44 -8.94
C ARG A 257 -12.48 -20.24 -10.29
N MET A 258 -11.42 -19.43 -10.33
CA MET A 258 -10.64 -19.14 -11.55
C MET A 258 -10.01 -20.40 -12.16
N ASN A 259 -9.50 -21.30 -11.33
CA ASN A 259 -8.78 -22.49 -11.81
C ASN A 259 -9.69 -23.71 -12.00
N LYS A 260 -11.03 -23.56 -11.89
CA LYS A 260 -12.00 -24.68 -11.90
C LYS A 260 -11.60 -25.80 -10.93
N GLY A 261 -11.03 -25.45 -9.77
CA GLY A 261 -10.52 -26.41 -8.78
C GLY A 261 -9.21 -27.14 -9.13
N LYS A 262 -8.57 -26.85 -10.27
CA LYS A 262 -7.27 -27.46 -10.63
C LYS A 262 -6.17 -27.03 -9.66
N ARG A 263 -5.38 -28.00 -9.20
CA ARG A 263 -4.20 -27.77 -8.35
C ARG A 263 -3.01 -27.30 -9.21
N LEU A 264 -3.03 -26.03 -9.59
CA LEU A 264 -1.87 -25.40 -10.23
C LEU A 264 -0.63 -25.53 -9.31
N TYR A 265 0.54 -25.72 -9.91
CA TYR A 265 1.82 -25.85 -9.21
C TYR A 265 2.09 -27.17 -8.47
N ARG A 266 1.58 -28.31 -8.99
CA ARG A 266 2.00 -29.66 -8.58
C ARG A 266 2.59 -30.45 -9.75
N GLY A 267 3.49 -31.39 -9.45
CA GLY A 267 4.07 -32.30 -10.44
C GLY A 267 4.83 -31.56 -11.56
N LYS A 268 4.82 -32.16 -12.76
CA LYS A 268 5.49 -31.62 -13.96
C LYS A 268 4.95 -30.25 -14.38
N GLU A 269 3.64 -30.08 -14.37
CA GLU A 269 2.97 -28.80 -14.68
C GLU A 269 3.43 -27.68 -13.74
N GLY A 270 3.64 -28.01 -12.47
CA GLY A 270 4.12 -27.03 -11.50
C GLY A 270 5.58 -26.63 -11.66
N LEU A 271 6.43 -27.53 -12.16
CA LEU A 271 7.80 -27.17 -12.54
C LEU A 271 7.77 -26.25 -13.77
N GLN A 272 6.96 -26.58 -14.78
CA GLN A 272 6.82 -25.76 -15.98
C GLN A 272 6.30 -24.35 -15.65
N ALA A 273 5.30 -24.23 -14.78
CA ALA A 273 4.79 -22.93 -14.34
C ALA A 273 5.87 -22.10 -13.61
N LYS A 274 6.73 -22.73 -12.79
CA LYS A 274 7.87 -22.03 -12.14
C LYS A 274 8.91 -21.58 -13.17
N ILE A 275 9.24 -22.42 -14.15
CA ILE A 275 10.19 -22.09 -15.22
C ILE A 275 9.66 -20.91 -16.03
N ASN A 276 8.39 -20.96 -16.45
CA ASN A 276 7.75 -19.89 -17.21
C ASN A 276 7.72 -18.57 -16.41
N LEU A 277 7.41 -18.64 -15.11
CA LEU A 277 7.45 -17.48 -14.22
C LEU A 277 8.84 -16.83 -14.18
N ILE A 278 9.90 -17.63 -14.00
CA ILE A 278 11.28 -17.12 -13.93
C ILE A 278 11.70 -16.52 -15.28
N LYS A 279 11.44 -17.23 -16.40
CA LYS A 279 11.76 -16.75 -17.75
C LYS A 279 11.08 -15.42 -18.04
N ARG A 280 9.78 -15.32 -17.77
CA ARG A 280 9.02 -14.08 -18.02
C ARG A 280 9.52 -12.92 -17.17
N LEU A 281 9.87 -13.15 -15.91
CA LEU A 281 10.45 -12.11 -15.05
C LEU A 281 11.84 -11.67 -15.52
N TYR A 282 12.64 -12.59 -16.06
CA TYR A 282 13.95 -12.27 -16.63
C TYR A 282 13.84 -11.44 -17.92
N GLU A 283 12.90 -11.80 -18.80
CA GLU A 283 12.63 -11.06 -20.05
C GLU A 283 12.20 -9.61 -19.83
N LEU A 284 11.53 -9.32 -18.71
CA LEU A 284 11.11 -7.96 -18.38
C LEU A 284 12.31 -7.03 -18.10
N LYS A 285 13.52 -7.56 -17.84
CA LYS A 285 14.75 -6.79 -17.56
C LYS A 285 14.57 -5.72 -16.48
N VAL A 286 13.68 -5.99 -15.53
CA VAL A 286 13.34 -5.07 -14.46
C VAL A 286 14.26 -5.32 -13.26
N GLU A 287 14.86 -4.28 -12.69
CA GLU A 287 15.74 -4.40 -11.52
C GLU A 287 14.96 -4.62 -10.20
N ASP A 288 13.74 -4.05 -10.07
CA ASP A 288 12.93 -4.06 -8.84
C ASP A 288 11.58 -4.76 -9.02
N ALA A 289 11.14 -5.53 -8.01
CA ALA A 289 9.89 -6.29 -8.04
C ALA A 289 8.65 -5.40 -8.18
N ASN A 290 8.78 -4.12 -7.81
CA ASN A 290 7.72 -3.11 -7.92
C ASN A 290 7.54 -2.61 -9.36
N ASP A 291 8.60 -2.68 -10.17
CA ASP A 291 8.59 -2.21 -11.56
C ASP A 291 8.08 -3.32 -12.51
N VAL A 292 7.78 -4.52 -11.98
CA VAL A 292 7.21 -5.65 -12.72
C VAL A 292 5.71 -5.46 -12.93
N ASN A 293 5.25 -5.52 -14.19
CA ASN A 293 3.82 -5.63 -14.50
C ASN A 293 3.30 -7.04 -14.18
N TRP A 294 2.89 -7.24 -12.93
CA TRP A 294 2.41 -8.55 -12.47
C TRP A 294 1.13 -9.01 -13.17
N ALA A 295 0.33 -8.13 -13.79
CA ALA A 295 -0.85 -8.54 -14.54
C ALA A 295 -0.47 -9.36 -15.78
N GLU A 296 0.51 -8.89 -16.54
CA GLU A 296 1.04 -9.63 -17.70
C GLU A 296 1.66 -10.97 -17.30
N VAL A 297 2.39 -11.00 -16.17
CA VAL A 297 2.99 -12.23 -15.65
C VAL A 297 1.90 -13.23 -15.22
N CYS A 298 0.75 -12.77 -14.72
CA CYS A 298 -0.33 -13.69 -14.30
C CYS A 298 -0.98 -14.41 -15.47
N ASN A 299 -1.23 -13.70 -16.56
CA ASN A 299 -1.84 -14.26 -17.77
C ASN A 299 -0.94 -15.35 -18.36
N ALA A 300 0.39 -15.15 -18.35
CA ALA A 300 1.35 -16.11 -18.90
C ALA A 300 1.56 -17.39 -18.06
N VAL A 301 1.21 -17.38 -16.76
CA VAL A 301 1.56 -18.47 -15.82
C VAL A 301 0.30 -19.20 -15.28
N GLY A 302 -0.79 -19.15 -16.03
CA GLY A 302 -1.98 -19.97 -15.78
C GLY A 302 -3.06 -19.29 -14.94
N ASP A 303 -3.34 -18.01 -15.21
CA ASP A 303 -4.64 -17.40 -14.87
C ASP A 303 -4.95 -17.31 -13.37
N VAL A 304 -3.96 -16.89 -12.58
CA VAL A 304 -4.05 -16.75 -11.11
C VAL A 304 -3.97 -15.28 -10.66
N PRO A 305 -4.49 -14.93 -9.46
CA PRO A 305 -4.33 -13.58 -8.92
C PRO A 305 -2.84 -13.18 -8.73
N SER A 306 -2.51 -11.92 -9.00
CA SER A 306 -1.14 -11.39 -8.90
C SER A 306 -0.47 -11.59 -7.56
N SER A 307 -1.23 -11.46 -6.47
CA SER A 307 -0.72 -11.74 -5.12
C SER A 307 -0.23 -13.18 -4.95
N TYR A 308 -0.84 -14.14 -5.65
CA TYR A 308 -0.45 -15.55 -5.58
C TYR A 308 0.89 -15.78 -6.31
N VAL A 309 1.02 -15.23 -7.52
CA VAL A 309 2.26 -15.32 -8.31
C VAL A 309 3.43 -14.66 -7.58
N GLN A 310 3.21 -13.47 -7.03
CA GLN A 310 4.20 -12.77 -6.21
C GLN A 310 4.65 -13.60 -5.01
N ALA A 311 3.71 -14.21 -4.28
CA ALA A 311 4.04 -15.05 -3.13
C ALA A 311 4.82 -16.31 -3.53
N LYS A 312 4.48 -16.92 -4.68
CA LYS A 312 5.22 -18.06 -5.23
C LYS A 312 6.63 -17.67 -5.65
N PHE A 313 6.78 -16.57 -6.38
CA PHE A 313 8.08 -16.04 -6.76
C PHE A 313 8.94 -15.74 -5.54
N TYR A 314 8.39 -15.03 -4.54
CA TYR A 314 9.10 -14.73 -3.30
C TYR A 314 9.59 -16.00 -2.61
N LYS A 315 8.74 -17.03 -2.50
CA LYS A 315 9.13 -18.31 -1.91
C LYS A 315 10.27 -18.98 -2.70
N LEU A 316 10.21 -18.98 -4.03
CA LEU A 316 11.29 -19.51 -4.87
C LEU A 316 12.59 -18.74 -4.64
N LYS A 317 12.53 -17.40 -4.66
CA LYS A 317 13.69 -16.54 -4.46
C LYS A 317 14.35 -16.77 -3.09
N VAL A 318 13.56 -16.83 -2.01
CA VAL A 318 14.10 -17.03 -0.65
C VAL A 318 14.65 -18.43 -0.44
N SER A 319 13.97 -19.46 -0.96
CA SER A 319 14.35 -20.86 -0.72
C SER A 319 15.45 -21.38 -1.64
N CYS A 320 15.59 -20.83 -2.85
CA CYS A 320 16.44 -21.40 -3.88
C CYS A 320 17.58 -20.49 -4.34
N VAL A 321 17.60 -19.21 -3.95
CA VAL A 321 18.64 -18.27 -4.39
C VAL A 321 19.53 -17.88 -3.19
N PRO A 322 20.80 -18.30 -3.17
CA PRO A 322 21.77 -17.85 -2.18
C PRO A 322 21.94 -16.32 -2.21
N PHE A 323 22.01 -15.70 -1.03
CA PHE A 323 22.18 -14.25 -0.88
C PHE A 323 21.15 -13.41 -1.66
N TRP A 324 19.92 -13.92 -1.81
CA TRP A 324 18.86 -13.31 -2.63
C TRP A 324 18.57 -11.83 -2.34
N GLN A 325 18.90 -11.36 -1.14
CA GLN A 325 18.74 -9.96 -0.71
C GLN A 325 19.64 -9.00 -1.51
N LYS A 326 20.76 -9.49 -2.04
CA LYS A 326 21.73 -8.73 -2.84
C LYS A 326 21.57 -8.95 -4.35
N LYS A 327 20.56 -9.72 -4.76
CA LYS A 327 20.36 -10.11 -6.16
C LYS A 327 19.08 -9.49 -6.74
N THR A 328 19.21 -8.91 -7.92
CA THR A 328 18.13 -8.38 -8.76
C THR A 328 17.41 -9.52 -9.50
N PHE A 329 16.52 -9.20 -10.43
CA PHE A 329 15.91 -10.21 -11.32
C PHE A 329 16.85 -10.62 -12.46
N SER A 330 17.71 -9.69 -12.89
CA SER A 330 18.95 -9.93 -13.61
C SER A 330 19.99 -10.55 -12.69
#